data_AF-A0A554MPA7-F1
#
_entry.id   AF-A0A554MPA7-F1
#
_cell.length_a   1.000
_cell.length_b   1.000
_cell.length_c   1.000
_cell.angle_alpha   90.00
_cell.angle_beta   90.00
_cell.angle_gamma   90.00
#
_symmetry.space_group_name_H-M   'P 1'
#
loop_
_entity.id
_entity.type
_entity.pdbx_description
1 polymer ?
#
loop_
_entity_poly.entity_id
_entity_poly.type
_entity_poly.pdbx_seq_one_letter_code
_entity_poly.pdbx_strand_id
1 'polypeptide(L)' 'MKDLSSITIKLPEETITTPGVYYPILKALAWEGINIIEIISIGTELSILFKSNDVDRAFSIIKSLTSSVP' A
#
# COMPACT_ATOMS: atom_id res chain seq x y z
N MET A 1 7.07 -18.87 -8.87
CA MET A 1 6.65 -17.49 -8.55
C MET A 1 5.48 -17.08 -9.46
N LYS A 2 4.31 -17.74 -9.39
CA LYS A 2 3.22 -17.51 -10.37
C LYS A 2 1.98 -16.76 -9.85
N ASP A 3 1.89 -16.44 -8.56
CA ASP A 3 0.67 -15.85 -7.99
C ASP A 3 0.97 -14.68 -7.05
N LEU A 4 1.85 -13.78 -7.49
CA LEU A 4 2.18 -12.56 -6.77
C LEU A 4 1.86 -11.35 -7.62
N SER A 5 1.26 -10.36 -6.99
CA SER A 5 1.00 -9.06 -7.58
C SER A 5 1.52 -7.97 -6.64
N SER A 6 1.92 -6.83 -7.19
CA SER A 6 2.42 -5.70 -6.40
C SER A 6 1.58 -4.45 -6.67
N ILE A 7 1.48 -3.61 -5.65
CA ILE A 7 0.95 -2.24 -5.77
C ILE A 7 2.07 -1.30 -5.37
N THR A 8 2.41 -0.38 -6.26
CA THR A 8 3.38 0.68 -6.01
C THR A 8 2.66 2.01 -5.88
N ILE A 9 2.98 2.74 -4.82
CA ILE A 9 2.41 4.04 -4.47
C ILE A 9 3.53 5.06 -4.50
N LYS A 10 3.37 6.11 -5.32
CA LYS A 10 4.19 7.30 -5.22
C LYS A 10 3.60 8.24 -4.18
N LEU A 11 4.38 8.56 -3.17
CA LEU A 11 4.01 9.42 -2.06
C LEU A 11 4.65 10.82 -2.24
N PRO A 12 4.17 11.86 -1.52
CA PRO A 12 4.77 13.19 -1.54
C PRO A 12 6.22 13.19 -1.04
N GLU A 13 7.01 14.19 -1.43
CA GLU A 13 8.42 14.30 -1.01
C GLU A 13 8.61 14.40 0.51
N GLU A 14 7.64 15.00 1.22
CA GLU A 14 7.67 15.10 2.68
C GLU A 14 7.61 13.73 3.39
N THR A 15 7.31 12.65 2.66
CA THR A 15 7.30 11.27 3.17
C THR A 15 8.64 10.88 3.80
N ILE A 16 9.75 11.35 3.25
CA ILE A 16 11.10 10.97 3.70
C ILE A 16 11.37 11.47 5.14
N THR A 17 10.79 12.61 5.51
CA THR A 17 11.04 13.26 6.80
C THR A 17 9.89 13.13 7.79
N THR A 18 8.73 12.61 7.34
CA THR A 18 7.52 12.51 8.17
C THR A 18 7.38 11.08 8.73
N PRO A 19 7.46 10.88 10.06
CA PRO A 19 7.25 9.57 10.67
C PRO A 19 5.80 9.10 10.51
N GLY A 20 5.61 7.79 10.35
CA GLY A 20 4.27 7.16 10.37
C GLY A 20 3.47 7.30 9.07
N VAL A 21 4.05 7.81 7.98
CA VAL A 21 3.34 8.01 6.69
C VAL A 21 2.72 6.72 6.14
N TYR A 22 3.34 5.56 6.39
CA TYR A 22 2.81 4.27 5.92
C TYR A 22 1.70 3.69 6.83
N TYR A 23 1.57 4.20 8.06
CA TYR A 23 0.63 3.66 9.04
C TYR A 23 -0.82 3.64 8.54
N PRO A 24 -1.38 4.70 7.92
CA PRO A 24 -2.75 4.66 7.42
C PRO A 24 -2.99 3.54 6.41
N ILE A 25 -2.02 3.32 5.50
CA ILE A 25 -2.09 2.28 4.48
C ILE A 25 -2.05 0.89 5.13
N LEU A 26 -1.04 0.63 5.97
CA LEU A 26 -0.86 -0.68 6.60
C LEU A 26 -1.99 -1.01 7.58
N LYS A 27 -2.49 -0.01 8.31
CA LYS A 27 -3.64 -0.16 9.20
C LYS A 27 -4.89 -0.57 8.44
N ALA A 28 -5.21 0.09 7.33
CA ALA A 28 -6.40 -0.22 6.55
C ALA A 28 -6.33 -1.63 5.93
N LEU A 29 -5.18 -2.01 5.39
CA LEU A 29 -4.96 -3.36 4.87
C LEU A 29 -5.13 -4.42 5.97
N ALA A 30 -4.55 -4.19 7.16
CA ALA A 30 -4.70 -5.10 8.29
C ALA A 30 -6.15 -5.19 8.79
N TRP A 31 -6.87 -4.06 8.85
CA TRP A 31 -8.26 -4.01 9.29
C TRP A 31 -9.20 -4.80 8.38
N GLU A 32 -8.91 -4.79 7.08
CA GLU A 32 -9.64 -5.55 6.07
C GLU A 32 -9.16 -7.01 5.93
N GLY A 33 -8.14 -7.41 6.70
CA GLY A 33 -7.59 -8.77 6.68
C GLY A 33 -6.82 -9.10 5.40
N ILE A 34 -6.19 -8.10 4.77
CA ILE A 34 -5.30 -8.31 3.62
C ILE A 34 -3.92 -8.72 4.12
N ASN A 35 -3.44 -9.88 3.68
CA ASN A 35 -2.10 -10.35 4.02
C ASN A 35 -1.04 -9.69 3.12
N ILE A 36 0.03 -9.21 3.74
CA ILE A 36 1.18 -8.62 3.05
C ILE A 36 2.31 -9.65 3.01
N ILE A 37 2.91 -9.83 1.84
CA ILE A 37 4.04 -10.74 1.64
C ILE A 37 5.36 -10.01 1.82
N GLU A 38 5.47 -8.81 1.26
CA GLU A 38 6.69 -8.00 1.31
C GLU A 38 6.35 -6.51 1.19
N ILE A 39 7.19 -5.67 1.81
CA ILE A 39 7.14 -4.22 1.68
C ILE A 39 8.53 -3.74 1.27
N ILE A 40 8.59 -2.93 0.22
CA ILE A 40 9.81 -2.31 -0.30
C ILE A 40 9.59 -0.80 -0.32
N SER A 41 10.48 -0.04 0.32
CA SER A 41 10.46 1.42 0.33
C SER A 41 11.76 1.97 -0.26
N ILE A 42 11.63 2.81 -1.28
CA ILE A 42 12.75 3.48 -1.95
C ILE A 42 12.39 4.95 -2.13
N GLY A 43 12.99 5.82 -1.32
CA GLY A 43 12.69 7.25 -1.32
C GLY A 43 11.22 7.54 -1.05
N THR A 44 10.52 8.06 -2.05
CA THR A 44 9.08 8.40 -1.99
C THR A 44 8.18 7.30 -2.55
N GLU A 45 8.73 6.14 -2.93
CA GLU A 45 7.98 5.03 -3.49
C GLU A 45 7.83 3.90 -2.46
N LEU A 46 6.59 3.44 -2.28
CA LEU A 46 6.24 2.29 -1.47
C LEU A 46 5.65 1.21 -2.38
N SER A 47 6.31 0.07 -2.46
CA SER A 47 5.81 -1.12 -3.16
C SER A 47 5.43 -2.18 -2.14
N ILE A 48 4.22 -2.72 -2.26
CA ILE A 48 3.71 -3.78 -1.38
C ILE A 48 3.36 -4.99 -2.25
N LEU A 49 3.81 -6.17 -1.84
CA LEU A 49 3.60 -7.44 -2.53
C LEU A 49 2.49 -8.25 -1.85
N PHE A 50 1.61 -8.83 -2.66
CA PHE A 50 0.43 -9.58 -2.23
C PHE A 50 0.30 -10.88 -3.02
N LYS A 51 -0.57 -11.78 -2.57
CA LYS A 51 -1.10 -12.83 -3.45
C LYS A 51 -1.98 -12.18 -4.52
N SER A 52 -1.96 -12.71 -5.73
CA SER A 52 -2.71 -12.11 -6.85
C SER A 52 -4.23 -12.09 -6.64
N ASN A 53 -4.79 -12.96 -5.79
CA ASN A 53 -6.21 -12.94 -5.44
C ASN A 53 -6.60 -11.78 -4.49
N ASP A 54 -5.64 -11.18 -3.79
CA ASP A 54 -5.89 -10.09 -2.85
C ASP A 54 -5.67 -8.70 -3.48
N VAL A 55 -5.03 -8.62 -4.65
CA VAL A 55 -4.55 -7.36 -5.23
C VAL A 55 -5.67 -6.37 -5.54
N ASP A 56 -6.79 -6.82 -6.09
CA ASP A 56 -7.89 -5.92 -6.48
C ASP A 56 -8.56 -5.29 -5.25
N ARG A 57 -8.70 -6.09 -4.18
CA ARG A 57 -9.25 -5.61 -2.91
C ARG A 57 -8.25 -4.69 -2.22
N ALA A 58 -6.97 -5.06 -2.17
CA ALA A 58 -5.89 -4.22 -1.64
C ALA A 58 -5.83 -2.87 -2.36
N PHE A 59 -5.90 -2.87 -3.69
CA PHE A 59 -5.92 -1.67 -4.52
C PHE A 59 -7.11 -0.78 -4.20
N SER A 60 -8.31 -1.37 -4.08
CA SER A 60 -9.53 -0.63 -3.73
C SER A 60 -9.43 0.04 -2.36
N ILE A 61 -8.89 -0.67 -1.35
CA ILE A 61 -8.65 -0.13 0.00
C ILE A 61 -7.66 1.03 -0.06
N ILE A 62 -6.50 0.84 -0.68
CA ILE A 62 -5.46 1.87 -0.82
C ILE A 62 -6.01 3.09 -1.58
N LYS A 63 -6.78 2.86 -2.64
CA LYS A 63 -7.39 3.94 -3.42
C LYS A 63 -8.39 4.73 -2.59
N SER A 64 -9.18 4.08 -1.73
CA SER A 64 -10.13 4.77 -0.84
C SER A 64 -9.45 5.74 0.13
N LEU A 65 -8.24 5.41 0.61
CA LEU A 65 -7.46 6.26 1.52
C LEU A 65 -6.91 7.51 0.85
N THR A 66 -6.65 7.43 -0.45
CA THR A 66 -6.16 8.56 -1.26
C THR A 66 -7.30 9.36 -1.88
N SER A 67 -8.52 8.80 -1.87
CA SER A 67 -9.72 9.41 -2.44
C SER A 67 -10.52 10.12 -1.35
N SER A 68 -9.91 11.12 -0.73
CA SER A 68 -10.68 12.26 -0.23
C SER A 68 -11.13 13.06 -1.47
N VAL A 69 -12.43 13.04 -1.77
CA VAL A 69 -13.11 13.71 -2.90
C VAL A 69 -13.11 15.24 -2.72
N PRO A 70 -13.10 16.10 -3.77
CA PRO A 70 -12.84 15.92 -5.21
C PRO A 70 -11.48 16.48 -5.69
#